data_AF-G5I9E9-F1
#
_entry.id   AF-G5I9E9-F1
#
_cell.length_a   1.000
_cell.length_b   1.000
_cell.length_c   1.000
_cell.angle_alpha   90.00
_cell.angle_beta   90.00
_cell.angle_gamma   90.00
#
_symmetry.space_group_name_H-M   'P 1'
#
loop_
_entity.id
_entity.type
_entity.pdbx_description
1 polymer ?
#
loop_
_entity_poly.entity_id
_entity_poly.type
_entity_poly.pdbx_seq_one_letter_code
_entity_poly.pdbx_strand_id
1 'polypeptide(L)'
;MKDYNYNENREEQSAREIGKKFAELGFGTVMTDEEYARSEKRIEKSEKRYKFFGSVFSELRTIIYTPLSIAFHAVSYVAKGIGYISSFGLIAGVYYLYQSFCAFKSGVPFGEIGEFTKAVGFIVFPFIAYLVSYVSEKIYTYFEENAY
;
A
#
# COMPACT_ATOMS: atom_id res chain seq x y z
N MET A 1 32.42 20.40 -1.20
CA MET A 1 31.09 20.11 -0.62
C MET A 1 30.97 20.70 0.80
N LYS A 2 31.21 22.02 0.97
CA LYS A 2 31.05 22.73 2.25
C LYS A 2 30.27 24.05 2.13
N ASP A 3 29.92 24.48 0.91
CA ASP A 3 29.35 25.81 0.66
C ASP A 3 27.82 25.89 0.83
N TYR A 4 27.11 24.76 0.81
CA TYR A 4 25.64 24.75 0.93
C TYR A 4 25.14 25.13 2.34
N ASN A 5 25.86 24.76 3.39
CA ASN A 5 25.45 25.02 4.79
C ASN A 5 25.71 26.49 5.20
N TYR A 6 26.66 27.18 4.57
CA TYR A 6 26.97 28.58 4.89
C TYR A 6 25.91 29.55 4.36
N ASN A 7 25.26 29.23 3.24
CA ASN A 7 24.28 30.10 2.60
C ASN A 7 22.88 30.01 3.25
N GLU A 8 22.49 28.82 3.70
CA GLU A 8 21.23 28.55 4.40
C GLU A 8 21.11 29.35 5.71
N ASN A 9 22.21 29.43 6.48
CA ASN A 9 22.29 30.23 7.70
C ASN A 9 22.11 31.74 7.47
N ARG A 10 22.49 32.27 6.30
CA ARG A 10 22.38 33.70 5.96
C ARG A 10 20.97 34.06 5.52
N GLU A 11 20.33 33.19 4.73
CA GLU A 11 18.94 33.37 4.30
C GLU A 11 17.96 33.24 5.46
N GLU A 12 18.17 32.28 6.37
CA GLU A 12 17.39 32.18 7.60
C GLU A 12 17.54 33.41 8.50
N GLN A 13 18.75 33.95 8.66
CA GLN A 13 18.99 35.17 9.44
C GLN A 13 18.28 36.38 8.84
N SER A 14 18.34 36.55 7.51
CA SER A 14 17.63 37.60 6.79
C SER A 14 16.11 37.48 6.93
N ALA A 15 15.57 36.26 6.79
CA ALA A 15 14.14 35.99 6.97
C ALA A 15 13.67 36.29 8.42
N ARG A 16 14.50 35.98 9.43
CA ARG A 16 14.23 36.32 10.84
C ARG A 16 14.23 37.84 11.07
N GLU A 17 15.15 38.59 10.50
CA GLU A 17 15.19 40.05 10.60
C GLU A 17 13.99 40.73 9.91
N ILE A 18 13.63 40.25 8.71
CA ILE A 18 12.45 40.74 7.98
C ILE A 18 11.18 40.44 8.78
N GLY A 19 11.04 39.20 9.29
CA GLY A 19 9.92 38.82 10.15
C GLY A 19 9.78 39.73 11.36
N LYS A 20 10.87 39.95 12.13
CA LYS A 20 10.87 40.83 13.31
C LYS A 20 10.38 42.25 12.98
N LYS A 21 10.85 42.84 11.87
CA LYS A 21 10.39 44.16 11.43
C LYS A 21 8.91 44.18 11.02
N PHE A 22 8.40 43.12 10.40
CA PHE A 22 6.98 43.02 10.04
C PHE A 22 6.06 42.89 11.26
N ALA A 23 6.47 42.14 12.30
CA ALA A 23 5.72 42.07 13.56
C ALA A 23 5.79 43.38 14.37
N GLU A 24 6.93 44.08 14.36
CA GLU A 24 7.05 45.42 14.95
C GLU A 24 6.11 46.44 14.28
N LEU A 25 5.83 46.26 12.99
CA LEU A 25 4.85 47.04 12.23
C LEU A 25 3.39 46.60 12.48
N GLY A 26 3.14 45.65 13.38
CA GLY A 26 1.81 45.19 13.77
C GLY A 26 1.19 44.12 12.85
N PHE A 27 1.93 43.63 11.85
CA PHE A 27 1.46 42.60 10.94
C PHE A 27 1.91 41.21 11.42
N GLY A 28 1.05 40.56 12.22
CA GLY A 28 1.22 39.18 12.68
C GLY A 28 2.22 39.00 13.83
N THR A 29 2.33 37.76 14.31
CA THR A 29 3.22 37.37 15.41
C THR A 29 4.42 36.59 14.87
N VAL A 30 5.64 37.03 15.19
CA VAL A 30 6.87 36.31 14.84
C VAL A 30 7.15 35.26 15.92
N MET A 31 7.46 34.03 15.47
CA MET A 31 7.92 32.98 16.38
C MET A 31 9.13 33.46 17.17
N THR A 32 9.10 33.28 18.48
CA THR A 32 10.20 33.72 19.35
C THR A 32 11.44 32.87 19.13
N ASP A 33 12.63 33.41 19.41
CA ASP A 33 13.90 32.69 19.23
C ASP A 33 13.92 31.35 20.03
N GLU A 34 13.21 31.29 21.16
CA GLU A 34 13.00 30.06 21.95
C GLU A 34 12.11 29.04 21.25
N GLU A 35 11.07 29.49 20.53
CA GLU A 35 10.18 28.61 19.76
C GLU A 35 10.88 28.05 18.53
N TYR A 36 11.73 28.84 17.87
CA TYR A 36 12.60 28.38 16.78
C TYR A 36 13.58 27.31 17.27
N ALA A 37 14.29 27.55 18.37
CA ALA A 37 15.20 26.54 18.93
C ALA A 37 14.47 25.25 19.35
N ARG A 38 13.20 25.36 19.77
CA ARG A 38 12.36 24.22 20.17
C ARG A 38 11.77 23.47 18.98
N SER A 39 11.50 24.13 17.86
CA SER A 39 11.04 23.51 16.62
C SER A 39 12.20 22.80 15.90
N GLU A 40 13.36 23.43 15.84
CA GLU A 40 14.59 22.87 15.25
C GLU A 40 15.03 21.59 15.98
N LYS A 41 15.07 21.62 17.33
CA LYS A 41 15.34 20.41 18.14
C LYS A 41 14.31 19.30 17.93
N ARG A 42 13.05 19.65 17.63
CA ARG A 42 12.01 18.66 17.33
C ARG A 42 12.20 18.04 15.95
N ILE A 43 12.54 18.85 14.96
CA ILE A 43 12.84 18.42 13.59
C ILE A 43 14.07 17.52 13.58
N GLU A 44 15.16 17.93 14.23
CA GLU A 44 16.39 17.15 14.34
C GLU A 44 16.15 15.80 15.05
N LYS A 45 15.32 15.80 16.11
CA LYS A 45 14.93 14.57 16.83
C LYS A 45 14.03 13.65 15.98
N SER A 46 13.18 14.19 15.11
CA SER A 46 12.41 13.38 14.16
C SER A 46 13.28 12.84 13.04
N GLU A 47 14.24 13.61 12.55
CA GLU A 47 15.14 13.22 11.47
C GLU A 47 16.12 12.13 11.92
N LYS A 48 16.65 12.25 13.15
CA LYS A 48 17.45 11.19 13.80
C LYS A 48 16.66 9.90 13.96
N ARG A 49 15.38 9.99 14.36
CA ARG A 49 14.50 8.82 14.43
C ARG A 49 14.23 8.23 13.05
N TYR A 50 13.99 9.06 12.04
CA TYR A 50 13.76 8.59 10.67
C TYR A 50 15.00 7.90 10.08
N LYS A 51 16.20 8.43 10.32
CA LYS A 51 17.47 7.80 9.95
C LYS A 51 17.70 6.48 10.70
N PHE A 52 17.35 6.42 11.99
CA PHE A 52 17.44 5.20 12.80
C PHE A 52 16.43 4.12 12.37
N PHE A 53 15.18 4.51 12.10
CA PHE A 53 14.19 3.60 11.52
C PHE A 53 14.60 3.15 10.13
N GLY A 54 15.15 4.04 9.29
CA GLY A 54 15.67 3.71 7.98
C GLY A 54 16.82 2.71 8.02
N SER A 55 17.77 2.87 8.95
CA SER A 55 18.91 1.95 9.11
C SER A 55 18.50 0.60 9.69
N VAL A 56 17.56 0.58 10.63
CA VAL A 56 17.02 -0.66 11.20
C VAL A 56 16.15 -1.40 10.18
N PHE A 57 15.32 -0.69 9.41
CA PHE A 57 14.54 -1.29 8.32
C PHE A 57 15.39 -1.76 7.15
N SER A 58 16.56 -1.17 6.88
CA SER A 58 17.45 -1.62 5.80
C SER A 58 18.15 -2.93 6.15
N GLU A 59 18.53 -3.16 7.40
CA GLU A 59 19.11 -4.44 7.82
C GLU A 59 18.05 -5.53 8.02
N LEU A 60 16.87 -5.17 8.55
CA LEU A 60 15.74 -6.10 8.65
C LEU A 60 15.09 -6.40 7.30
N ARG A 61 15.33 -5.57 6.27
CA ARG A 61 14.82 -5.75 4.90
C ARG A 61 15.19 -7.15 4.42
N THR A 62 16.46 -7.46 4.32
CA THR A 62 16.91 -8.73 3.72
C THR A 62 16.52 -9.94 4.58
N ILE A 63 16.54 -9.81 5.91
CA ILE A 63 16.20 -10.90 6.84
C ILE A 63 14.71 -11.24 6.81
N ILE A 64 13.82 -10.25 6.68
CA ILE A 64 12.37 -10.45 6.66
C ILE A 64 11.85 -10.69 5.25
N TYR A 65 12.31 -9.93 4.25
CA TYR A 65 11.76 -10.01 2.90
C TYR A 65 12.12 -11.29 2.18
N THR A 66 13.26 -11.93 2.49
CA THR A 66 13.64 -13.20 1.85
C THR A 66 12.67 -14.35 2.17
N PRO A 67 12.39 -14.70 3.44
CA PRO A 67 11.40 -15.75 3.74
C PRO A 67 9.97 -15.35 3.36
N LEU A 68 9.64 -14.05 3.43
CA LEU A 68 8.33 -13.54 3.05
C LEU A 68 8.10 -13.65 1.53
N SER A 69 9.09 -13.31 0.72
CA SER A 69 9.10 -13.46 -0.74
C SER A 69 8.84 -14.92 -1.15
N ILE A 70 9.57 -15.87 -0.56
CA ILE A 70 9.38 -17.31 -0.80
C ILE A 70 7.94 -17.76 -0.45
N ALA A 71 7.38 -17.26 0.65
CA ALA A 71 6.01 -17.57 1.03
C ALA A 71 4.99 -17.04 0.00
N PHE A 72 5.13 -15.80 -0.45
CA PHE A 72 4.25 -15.21 -1.48
C PHE A 72 4.39 -15.92 -2.83
N HIS A 73 5.58 -16.36 -3.19
CA HIS A 73 5.80 -17.15 -4.40
C HIS A 73 5.07 -18.51 -4.33
N ALA A 74 5.16 -19.21 -3.20
CA ALA A 74 4.42 -20.45 -2.98
C ALA A 74 2.89 -20.24 -3.03
N VAL A 75 2.40 -19.17 -2.40
CA VAL A 75 0.97 -18.80 -2.44
C VAL A 75 0.52 -18.50 -3.86
N SER A 76 1.30 -17.74 -4.63
CA SER A 76 0.98 -17.47 -6.04
C SER A 76 0.92 -18.75 -6.87
N TYR A 77 1.89 -19.66 -6.71
CA TYR A 77 1.92 -20.92 -7.43
C TYR A 77 0.70 -21.81 -7.11
N VAL A 78 0.35 -21.94 -5.83
CA VAL A 78 -0.84 -22.68 -5.40
C VAL A 78 -2.12 -22.03 -5.93
N ALA A 79 -2.22 -20.70 -5.88
CA ALA A 79 -3.36 -19.96 -6.42
C ALA A 79 -3.50 -20.12 -7.94
N LYS A 80 -2.40 -20.10 -8.72
CA LYS A 80 -2.42 -20.43 -10.16
C LYS A 80 -2.94 -21.84 -10.39
N GLY A 81 -2.41 -22.83 -9.65
CA GLY A 81 -2.82 -24.22 -9.76
C GLY A 81 -4.32 -24.42 -9.49
N ILE A 82 -4.83 -23.86 -8.40
CA ILE A 82 -6.25 -23.91 -8.04
C ILE A 82 -7.10 -23.16 -9.07
N GLY A 83 -6.66 -21.98 -9.52
CA GLY A 83 -7.31 -21.20 -10.56
C GLY A 83 -7.48 -22.00 -11.87
N TYR A 84 -6.41 -22.67 -12.33
CA TYR A 84 -6.45 -23.53 -13.51
C TYR A 84 -7.43 -24.68 -13.36
N ILE A 85 -7.39 -25.42 -12.25
CA ILE A 85 -8.30 -26.55 -12.02
C ILE A 85 -9.75 -26.06 -11.91
N SER A 86 -9.97 -24.94 -11.22
CA SER A 86 -11.30 -24.38 -11.05
C SER A 86 -11.91 -23.82 -12.34
N SER A 87 -11.08 -23.52 -13.35
CA SER A 87 -11.56 -23.05 -14.66
C SER A 87 -12.42 -24.09 -15.38
N PHE A 88 -12.24 -25.39 -15.11
CA PHE A 88 -13.16 -26.43 -15.60
C PHE A 88 -14.57 -26.28 -15.00
N GLY A 89 -14.66 -25.73 -13.80
CA GLY A 89 -15.92 -25.40 -13.13
C GLY A 89 -16.71 -24.30 -13.85
N LEU A 90 -16.11 -23.50 -14.74
CA LEU A 90 -16.82 -22.46 -15.49
C LEU A 90 -17.96 -23.04 -16.33
N ILE A 91 -17.75 -24.20 -16.94
CA ILE A 91 -18.78 -24.87 -17.75
C ILE A 91 -19.99 -25.23 -16.86
N ALA A 92 -19.73 -25.77 -15.67
CA ALA A 92 -20.77 -26.05 -14.68
C ALA A 92 -21.43 -24.75 -14.18
N GLY A 93 -20.65 -23.68 -13.98
CA GLY A 93 -21.15 -22.37 -13.61
C GLY A 93 -22.14 -21.81 -14.62
N VAL A 94 -21.81 -21.88 -15.92
CA VAL A 94 -22.71 -21.46 -17.02
C VAL A 94 -23.97 -22.32 -17.06
N TYR A 95 -23.85 -23.63 -16.85
CA TYR A 95 -25.01 -24.53 -16.78
C TYR A 95 -25.96 -24.15 -15.64
N TYR A 96 -25.44 -23.93 -14.43
CA TYR A 96 -26.26 -23.50 -13.29
C TYR A 96 -26.83 -22.09 -13.48
N LEU A 97 -26.12 -21.19 -14.17
CA LEU A 97 -26.62 -19.88 -14.52
C LEU A 97 -27.84 -19.99 -15.46
N TYR A 98 -27.75 -20.85 -16.48
CA TYR A 98 -28.87 -21.13 -17.37
C TYR A 98 -30.06 -21.73 -16.62
N GLN A 99 -29.82 -22.70 -15.74
CA GLN A 99 -30.88 -23.30 -14.92
C GLN A 99 -31.56 -22.24 -14.02
N SER A 100 -30.78 -21.34 -13.45
CA SER A 100 -31.28 -20.23 -12.64
C SER A 100 -32.15 -19.28 -13.46
N PHE A 101 -31.75 -19.00 -14.69
CA PHE A 101 -32.53 -18.16 -15.61
C PHE A 101 -33.88 -18.82 -15.98
N CYS A 102 -33.89 -20.12 -16.22
CA CYS A 102 -35.12 -20.88 -16.45
C CYS A 102 -36.04 -20.85 -15.22
N ALA A 103 -35.50 -21.08 -14.03
CA ALA A 103 -36.24 -21.03 -12.77
C ALA A 103 -36.87 -19.65 -12.51
N PHE A 104 -36.11 -18.59 -12.78
CA PHE A 104 -36.60 -17.22 -12.71
C PHE A 104 -37.74 -16.96 -13.70
N LYS A 105 -37.60 -17.44 -14.94
CA LYS A 105 -38.65 -17.31 -15.97
C LYS A 105 -39.93 -18.06 -15.58
N SER A 106 -39.83 -19.16 -14.83
CA SER A 106 -40.98 -19.87 -14.26
C SER A 106 -41.59 -19.21 -13.02
N GLY A 107 -41.10 -18.03 -12.62
CA GLY A 107 -41.68 -17.24 -11.52
C GLY A 107 -41.04 -17.48 -10.15
N VAL A 108 -39.94 -18.24 -10.07
CA VAL A 108 -39.21 -18.43 -8.80
C VAL A 108 -38.42 -17.15 -8.48
N PRO A 109 -38.53 -16.58 -7.26
CA PRO A 109 -37.76 -15.42 -6.88
C PRO A 109 -36.25 -15.73 -6.83
N PHE A 110 -35.41 -14.78 -7.27
CA PHE A 110 -33.95 -14.96 -7.30
C PHE A 110 -33.33 -15.43 -5.97
N GLY A 111 -33.87 -14.96 -4.83
CA GLY A 111 -33.37 -15.32 -3.50
C GLY A 111 -33.60 -16.78 -3.10
N GLU A 112 -34.48 -17.50 -3.80
CA GLU A 112 -34.82 -18.90 -3.53
C GLU A 112 -34.15 -19.87 -4.52
N ILE A 113 -33.45 -19.35 -5.54
CA ILE A 113 -32.78 -20.16 -6.55
C ILE A 113 -31.38 -20.54 -6.03
N GLY A 114 -31.27 -21.71 -5.38
CA GLY A 114 -30.00 -22.21 -4.84
C GLY A 114 -28.92 -22.45 -5.90
N GLU A 115 -29.32 -22.70 -7.14
CA GLU A 115 -28.45 -22.88 -8.30
C GLU A 115 -27.72 -21.58 -8.67
N PHE A 116 -28.32 -20.42 -8.37
CA PHE A 116 -27.74 -19.12 -8.72
C PHE A 116 -26.48 -18.87 -7.90
N THR A 117 -26.52 -19.13 -6.59
CA THR A 117 -25.35 -19.01 -5.71
C THR A 117 -24.22 -19.93 -6.15
N LYS A 118 -24.54 -21.16 -6.58
CA LYS A 118 -23.55 -22.11 -7.12
C LYS A 118 -22.94 -21.58 -8.43
N ALA A 119 -23.77 -21.07 -9.33
CA ALA A 119 -23.33 -20.48 -10.60
C ALA A 119 -22.34 -19.33 -10.36
N VAL A 120 -22.69 -18.40 -9.47
CA VAL A 120 -21.80 -17.28 -9.11
C VAL A 120 -20.49 -17.81 -8.53
N GLY A 121 -20.53 -18.79 -7.63
CA GLY A 121 -19.32 -19.39 -7.07
C GLY A 121 -18.38 -19.96 -8.14
N PHE A 122 -18.89 -20.82 -9.02
CA PHE A 122 -18.10 -21.43 -10.08
C PHE A 122 -17.59 -20.42 -11.13
N ILE A 123 -18.37 -19.37 -11.40
CA ILE A 123 -17.99 -18.33 -12.36
C ILE A 123 -16.93 -17.41 -11.76
N VAL A 124 -17.12 -16.92 -10.54
CA VAL A 124 -16.29 -15.87 -9.94
C VAL A 124 -14.98 -16.43 -9.37
N PHE A 125 -15.00 -17.64 -8.81
CA PHE A 125 -13.87 -18.21 -8.09
C PHE A 125 -12.56 -18.29 -8.90
N PRO A 126 -12.54 -18.74 -10.18
CA PRO A 126 -11.31 -18.77 -10.97
C PRO A 126 -10.67 -17.39 -11.15
N PHE A 127 -11.48 -16.34 -11.27
CA PHE A 127 -11.00 -14.97 -11.39
C PHE A 127 -10.45 -14.43 -10.07
N ILE A 128 -11.07 -14.77 -8.94
CA ILE A 128 -10.52 -14.44 -7.61
C ILE A 128 -9.18 -15.15 -7.42
N ALA A 129 -9.10 -16.44 -7.74
CA ALA A 129 -7.85 -17.20 -7.64
C ALA A 129 -6.74 -16.58 -8.51
N TYR A 130 -7.08 -16.19 -9.74
CA TYR A 130 -6.17 -15.46 -10.62
C TYR A 130 -5.73 -14.11 -10.03
N LEU A 131 -6.65 -13.32 -9.49
CA LEU A 131 -6.35 -12.03 -8.87
C LEU A 131 -5.41 -12.19 -7.66
N VAL A 132 -5.69 -13.17 -6.80
CA VAL A 132 -4.83 -13.50 -5.64
C VAL A 132 -3.44 -13.87 -6.12
N SER A 133 -3.33 -14.72 -7.15
CA SER A 133 -2.04 -15.06 -7.73
C SER A 133 -1.31 -13.83 -8.27
N TYR A 134 -1.99 -12.99 -9.05
CA TYR A 134 -1.42 -11.80 -9.65
C TYR A 134 -0.90 -10.81 -8.60
N VAL A 135 -1.70 -10.53 -7.57
CA VAL A 135 -1.30 -9.64 -6.47
C VAL A 135 -0.14 -10.24 -5.69
N SER A 136 -0.17 -11.54 -5.43
CA SER A 136 0.91 -12.23 -4.71
C SER A 136 2.23 -12.19 -5.48
N GLU A 137 2.18 -12.34 -6.81
CA GLU A 137 3.33 -12.24 -7.70
C GLU A 137 3.88 -10.81 -7.73
N LYS A 138 3.01 -9.79 -7.76
CA LYS A 138 3.44 -8.38 -7.66
C LYS A 138 4.09 -8.04 -6.34
N ILE A 139 3.54 -8.55 -5.23
CA ILE A 139 4.11 -8.37 -3.90
C ILE A 139 5.47 -9.07 -3.79
N TYR A 140 5.56 -10.31 -4.31
CA TYR A 140 6.81 -11.06 -4.41
C TYR A 140 7.89 -10.26 -5.16
N THR A 141 7.60 -9.80 -6.39
CA THR A 141 8.57 -9.04 -7.20
C THR A 141 8.99 -7.75 -6.49
N TYR A 142 8.05 -7.05 -5.86
CA TYR A 142 8.37 -5.86 -5.08
C TYR A 142 9.35 -6.18 -3.94
N PHE A 143 9.13 -7.27 -3.20
CA PHE A 143 10.03 -7.66 -2.12
C PHE A 143 11.40 -8.13 -2.63
N GLU A 144 11.46 -8.84 -3.76
CA GLU A 144 12.71 -9.26 -4.38
C GLU A 144 13.55 -8.07 -4.88
N GLU A 145 12.93 -7.11 -5.57
CA GLU A 145 13.60 -5.88 -6.05
C GLU A 145 14.10 -4.99 -4.91
N ASN A 146 13.44 -5.04 -3.76
CA ASN A 146 13.76 -4.21 -2.59
C ASN A 146 14.63 -4.92 -1.55
N ALA A 147 14.96 -6.20 -1.76
CA ALA A 147 15.83 -6.98 -0.89
C ALA A 147 17.32 -6.72 -1.12
N TYR A 148 17.68 -6.11 -2.26
CA TYR A 148 19.04 -5.77 -2.69
C TYR A 148 19.27 -4.26 -2.73
#